data_AF-A0A5B8JNQ4-F1
#
_entry.id   AF-A0A5B8JNQ4-F1
#
_cell.length_a   1.000
_cell.length_b   1.000
_cell.length_c   1.000
_cell.angle_alpha   90.00
_cell.angle_beta   90.00
_cell.angle_gamma   90.00
#
_symmetry.space_group_name_H-M   'P 1'
#
loop_
_entity.id
_entity.type
_entity.pdbx_description
1 polymer ?
#
loop_
_entity_poly.entity_id
_entity_poly.type
_entity_poly.pdbx_seq_one_letter_code
_entity_poly.pdbx_strand_id
1 'polypeptide(L)'
;MTMPGFTAAWSGNDVPLDFCDQECRAECWHQCLHAYDPTACEARCMGPCMTLCECPGPDCRDRLYCDENGTTMKVTTCKQCDGRITVDPPVRISSTCDI
;
A
#
# COMPACT_ATOMS: atom_id res chain seq x y z
N MET A 1 3.43 -9.42 -6.27
CA MET A 1 4.71 -10.04 -5.88
C MET A 1 5.31 -9.15 -4.82
N THR A 2 5.40 -9.61 -3.58
CA THR A 2 6.10 -8.90 -2.50
C THR A 2 7.58 -8.94 -2.85
N MET A 3 8.19 -7.81 -3.19
CA MET A 3 9.63 -7.80 -3.36
C MET A 3 10.26 -7.98 -1.96
N PRO A 4 11.03 -9.05 -1.72
CA PRO A 4 11.66 -9.28 -0.42
C PRO A 4 12.62 -8.12 -0.13
N GLY A 5 12.49 -7.51 1.05
CA GLY A 5 13.23 -6.31 1.47
C GLY A 5 12.34 -5.07 1.64
N PHE A 6 11.27 -4.96 0.85
CA PHE A 6 10.36 -3.83 0.94
C PHE A 6 9.30 -4.08 2.00
N THR A 7 9.64 -3.81 3.26
CA THR A 7 8.64 -3.84 4.33
C THR A 7 7.68 -2.68 4.13
N ALA A 8 6.36 -2.93 4.11
CA ALA A 8 5.31 -1.91 3.93
C ALA A 8 5.27 -0.81 5.02
N ALA A 9 6.30 -0.71 5.88
CA ALA A 9 6.41 0.26 6.98
C ALA A 9 6.52 1.72 6.50
N TRP A 10 6.98 1.94 5.27
CA TRP A 10 7.06 3.22 4.56
C TRP A 10 5.80 3.65 3.78
N SER A 11 4.77 2.79 3.69
CA SER A 11 3.48 3.12 3.05
C SER A 11 2.62 3.92 4.03
N GLY A 12 3.06 5.13 4.37
CA GLY A 12 2.34 6.06 5.23
C GLY A 12 2.34 7.46 4.64
N ASN A 13 1.24 8.19 4.79
CA ASN A 13 1.01 9.54 4.25
C ASN A 13 2.00 10.62 4.74
N ASP A 14 2.94 10.28 5.62
CA ASP A 14 3.79 11.22 6.35
C ASP A 14 5.30 11.00 6.12
N VAL A 15 5.70 10.13 5.18
CA VAL A 15 7.12 9.97 4.84
C VAL A 15 7.50 11.00 3.78
N PRO A 16 8.43 11.94 4.08
CA PRO A 16 8.92 12.86 3.05
C PRO A 16 9.58 12.05 1.92
N LEU A 17 9.24 12.37 0.67
CA LEU A 17 9.73 11.66 -0.53
C LEU A 17 11.26 11.51 -0.56
N ASP A 18 12.00 12.47 0.02
CA ASP A 18 13.46 12.43 0.20
C ASP A 18 13.94 11.25 1.06
N PHE A 19 13.21 10.92 2.14
CA PHE A 19 13.56 9.79 3.01
C PHE A 19 13.30 8.46 2.29
N CYS A 20 12.23 8.41 1.50
CA CYS A 20 11.88 7.23 0.74
C CYS A 20 12.85 6.98 -0.43
N ASP A 21 13.31 8.04 -1.13
CA ASP A 21 14.38 7.96 -2.14
C ASP A 21 15.68 7.40 -1.56
N GLN A 22 16.05 7.86 -0.35
CA GLN A 22 17.30 7.48 0.29
C GLN A 22 17.28 6.01 0.74
N GLU A 23 16.18 5.55 1.34
CA GLU A 23 15.96 4.14 1.71
C GLU A 23 15.89 3.25 0.46
N CYS A 24 15.18 3.70 -0.58
CA CYS A 24 15.14 3.03 -1.88
C CYS A 24 16.53 2.81 -2.45
N ARG A 25 17.34 3.87 -2.48
CA ARG A 25 18.71 3.79 -3.01
C ARG A 25 19.58 2.87 -2.15
N ALA A 26 19.46 2.94 -0.82
CA ALA A 26 20.21 2.06 0.08
C ALA A 26 19.90 0.58 -0.17
N GLU A 27 18.62 0.20 -0.18
CA GLU A 27 18.19 -1.18 -0.41
C GLU A 27 18.56 -1.67 -1.83
N CYS A 28 18.33 -0.83 -2.85
CA CYS A 28 18.71 -1.15 -4.21
C CYS A 28 20.23 -1.31 -4.37
N TRP A 29 21.04 -0.47 -3.69
CA TRP A 29 22.49 -0.61 -3.66
C TRP A 29 22.91 -1.93 -3.00
N HIS A 30 22.31 -2.29 -1.86
CA HIS A 30 22.60 -3.56 -1.18
C HIS A 30 22.27 -4.78 -2.04
N GLN A 31 21.14 -4.77 -2.77
CA GLN A 31 20.76 -5.86 -3.68
C GLN A 31 21.62 -5.90 -4.95
N CYS A 32 22.05 -4.75 -5.44
CA CYS A 32 22.78 -4.62 -6.70
C CYS A 32 24.31 -4.58 -6.55
N LEU A 33 24.85 -4.59 -5.32
CA LEU A 33 26.28 -4.51 -5.03
C LEU A 33 27.11 -5.59 -5.74
N HIS A 34 26.52 -6.77 -5.91
CA HIS A 34 27.15 -7.92 -6.57
C HIS A 34 26.63 -8.18 -7.99
N ALA A 35 25.84 -7.25 -8.55
CA ALA A 35 25.35 -7.39 -9.91
C ALA A 35 26.46 -7.15 -10.93
N TYR A 36 26.34 -7.81 -12.08
CA TYR A 36 27.23 -7.61 -13.23
C TYR A 36 27.23 -6.14 -13.71
N ASP A 37 26.09 -5.47 -13.60
CA ASP A 37 25.92 -4.06 -13.91
C ASP A 37 25.13 -3.37 -12.78
N PRO A 38 25.81 -2.82 -11.76
CA PRO A 38 25.18 -2.28 -10.56
C PRO A 38 24.31 -1.06 -10.88
N THR A 39 24.70 -0.23 -11.86
CA THR A 39 23.95 0.97 -12.25
C THR A 39 22.65 0.60 -12.97
N ALA A 40 22.67 -0.37 -13.88
CA ALA A 40 21.46 -0.85 -14.52
C ALA A 40 20.53 -1.60 -13.55
N CYS A 41 21.11 -2.31 -12.56
CA CYS A 41 20.34 -2.97 -11.52
C CYS A 41 19.66 -1.95 -10.59
N GLU A 42 20.38 -0.92 -10.14
CA GLU A 42 19.83 0.16 -9.30
C GLU A 42 18.69 0.88 -10.01
N ALA A 43 18.83 1.23 -11.30
CA ALA A 43 17.76 1.87 -12.07
C ALA A 43 16.49 1.01 -12.19
N ARG A 44 16.64 -0.32 -12.30
CA ARG A 44 15.50 -1.26 -12.34
C ARG A 44 14.85 -1.46 -10.98
N CYS A 45 15.62 -1.31 -9.91
CA CYS A 45 15.14 -1.43 -8.54
C CYS A 45 14.48 -0.13 -8.04
N MET A 46 15.04 1.05 -8.39
CA MET A 46 14.50 2.34 -7.99
C MET A 46 13.11 2.62 -8.57
N GLY A 47 12.82 2.22 -9.81
CA GLY A 47 11.52 2.45 -10.45
C GLY A 47 10.31 1.96 -9.62
N PRO A 48 10.20 0.66 -9.31
CA PRO A 48 9.11 0.15 -8.47
C PRO A 48 9.19 0.63 -7.02
N CYS A 49 10.40 0.93 -6.53
CA CYS A 49 10.61 1.45 -5.18
C CYS A 49 10.00 2.86 -5.03
N MET A 50 10.32 3.77 -5.95
CA MET A 50 9.76 5.12 -5.99
C MET A 50 8.25 5.12 -6.25
N THR A 51 7.75 4.13 -7.01
CA THR A 51 6.30 3.94 -7.20
C THR A 51 5.57 3.65 -5.88
N LEU A 52 6.23 2.98 -4.94
CA LEU A 52 5.70 2.76 -3.59
C LEU A 52 5.84 4.02 -2.72
N CYS A 53 6.89 4.82 -2.92
CA CYS A 53 7.11 6.10 -2.23
C CYS A 53 6.12 7.19 -2.62
N GLU A 54 5.75 7.27 -3.90
CA GLU A 54 4.73 8.21 -4.41
C GLU A 54 3.30 7.76 -4.09
N CYS A 55 3.13 6.59 -3.48
CA CYS A 55 1.83 6.11 -3.09
C CYS A 55 1.37 6.80 -1.79
N PRO A 56 0.24 7.54 -1.77
CA PRO A 56 -0.29 8.20 -0.59
C PRO A 56 -0.93 7.21 0.43
N GLY A 57 -0.37 6.00 0.57
CA GLY A 57 -0.94 4.93 1.38
C GLY A 57 -2.21 4.30 0.76
N PRO A 58 -2.81 3.31 1.44
CA PRO A 58 -4.01 2.64 0.95
C PRO A 58 -5.22 3.60 0.93
N ASP A 59 -5.85 3.76 -0.24
CA ASP A 59 -7.12 4.50 -0.36
C ASP A 59 -8.25 3.61 0.17
N CYS A 60 -8.60 3.80 1.44
CA CYS A 60 -9.69 3.06 2.08
C CYS A 60 -10.99 3.84 2.00
N ARG A 61 -12.03 3.21 1.43
CA ARG A 61 -13.38 3.75 1.35
C ARG A 61 -14.35 2.85 2.09
N ASP A 62 -15.14 3.45 2.95
CA ASP A 62 -16.25 2.80 3.63
C ASP A 62 -17.50 2.85 2.77
N ARG A 63 -18.16 1.70 2.61
CA ARG A 63 -19.52 1.61 2.05
C ARG A 63 -20.47 1.09 3.12
N LEU A 64 -21.59 1.78 3.24
CA LEU A 64 -22.68 1.45 4.13
C LEU A 64 -23.76 0.74 3.31
N TYR A 65 -24.27 -0.38 3.81
CA TYR A 65 -25.43 -1.04 3.23
C TYR A 65 -26.30 -1.67 4.31
N CYS A 66 -27.55 -1.94 3.97
CA CYS A 66 -28.45 -2.63 4.87
C CYS A 66 -28.55 -4.11 4.54
N ASP A 67 -28.36 -4.91 5.57
CA ASP A 67 -28.61 -6.34 5.55
C ASP A 67 -30.12 -6.65 5.66
N GLU A 68 -30.52 -7.86 5.29
CA GLU A 68 -31.91 -8.35 5.35
C GLU A 68 -32.53 -8.27 6.76
N ASN A 69 -31.69 -8.26 7.81
CA ASN A 69 -32.13 -8.08 9.20
C ASN A 69 -32.36 -6.60 9.61
N GLY A 70 -32.42 -5.66 8.65
CA GLY A 70 -32.63 -4.24 8.93
C GLY A 70 -31.43 -3.58 9.65
N THR A 71 -30.25 -4.14 9.44
CA THR A 71 -29.01 -3.76 10.13
C THR A 71 -28.09 -3.00 9.19
N THR A 72 -27.54 -1.87 9.64
CA THR A 72 -26.51 -1.16 8.87
C THR A 72 -25.15 -1.84 9.06
N MET A 73 -24.61 -2.33 7.95
CA MET A 73 -23.30 -2.94 7.83
C MET A 73 -22.34 -1.96 7.14
N LYS A 74 -21.09 -1.93 7.60
CA LYS A 74 -19.99 -1.18 7.01
C LYS A 74 -19.01 -2.16 6.38
N VAL A 75 -18.70 -1.97 5.10
CA VAL A 75 -17.61 -2.66 4.40
C VAL A 75 -16.55 -1.64 4.03
N THR A 76 -15.34 -1.87 4.52
CA THR A 76 -14.17 -1.06 4.16
C THR A 76 -13.47 -1.72 2.98
N THR A 77 -13.29 -0.97 1.91
CA THR A 77 -12.53 -1.39 0.73
C THR A 77 -11.27 -0.55 0.64
N CYS A 78 -10.11 -1.17 0.76
CA CYS A 78 -8.82 -0.50 0.65
C CYS A 78 -8.16 -0.84 -0.68
N LYS A 79 -7.79 0.18 -1.45
CA LYS A 79 -6.96 0.03 -2.64
C LYS A 79 -5.51 0.27 -2.25
N GLN A 80 -4.69 -0.77 -2.34
CA GLN A 80 -3.26 -0.71 -2.06
C GLN A 80 -2.47 -0.13 -3.24
N CYS A 81 -1.23 0.23 -2.95
CA CYS A 81 -0.27 0.81 -3.88
C CYS A 81 0.08 -0.12 -5.06
N ASP A 82 0.01 -1.44 -4.86
CA ASP A 82 0.24 -2.43 -5.93
C ASP A 82 -0.98 -2.65 -6.83
N GLY A 83 -2.03 -1.84 -6.67
CA GLY A 83 -3.31 -1.99 -7.38
C GLY A 83 -4.20 -3.10 -6.84
N ARG A 84 -3.75 -3.83 -5.81
CA ARG A 84 -4.55 -4.83 -5.12
C ARG A 84 -5.65 -4.15 -4.32
N ILE A 85 -6.85 -4.70 -4.43
CA ILE A 85 -8.00 -4.27 -3.64
C ILE A 85 -8.19 -5.30 -2.52
N THR A 86 -8.17 -4.84 -1.28
CA THR A 86 -8.55 -5.63 -0.11
C THR A 86 -9.91 -5.16 0.38
N VAL A 87 -10.77 -6.12 0.71
CA VAL A 87 -12.11 -5.86 1.25
C VAL A 87 -12.12 -6.46 2.64
N ASP A 88 -12.29 -5.61 3.65
CA ASP A 88 -12.44 -6.06 5.03
C ASP A 88 -13.82 -6.68 5.23
N PRO A 89 -13.94 -7.65 6.16
CA PRO A 89 -15.22 -8.27 6.47
C PRO A 89 -16.24 -7.21 6.93
N PRO A 90 -17.52 -7.37 6.55
CA PRO A 90 -18.56 -6.42 6.91
C PRO A 90 -18.72 -6.35 8.43
N VAL A 91 -18.63 -5.14 8.98
CA VAL A 91 -18.79 -4.89 10.43
C VAL A 91 -20.16 -4.25 10.67
N ARG A 92 -20.88 -4.78 11.66
CA ARG A 92 -22.13 -4.17 12.12
C ARG A 92 -21.83 -2.86 12.85
N ILE A 93 -22.43 -1.77 12.40
CA ILE A 93 -22.27 -0.44 13.01
C ILE A 93 -23.57 0.12 13.61
N SER A 94 -24.73 -0.29 13.09
CA SER A 94 -26.02 0.09 13.67
C SER A 94 -27.05 -1.04 13.52
N SER A 95 -27.92 -1.18 14.52
CA SER A 95 -29.04 -2.14 14.54
C SER A 95 -30.25 -1.67 13.72
N THR A 96 -30.22 -0.47 13.18
CA THR A 96 -31.26 0.10 12.32
C THR A 96 -30.65 0.65 11.04
N CYS A 97 -31.40 0.56 9.95
CA CYS A 97 -31.09 1.16 8.66
C CYS A 97 -31.35 2.67 8.69
N ASP A 98 -30.28 3.46 8.73
CA ASP A 98 -30.33 4.94 8.69
C ASP A 98 -29.48 5.43 7.49
N ILE A 99 -29.74 4.85 6.30
CA ILE A 99 -29.00 5.10 5.05
C ILE A 99 -29.75 6.10 4.17
#